data_AF-A0ABD0RS27-F1
#
_entry.id   AF-A0ABD0RS27-F1
#
_cell.length_a   1.000
_cell.length_b   1.000
_cell.length_c   1.000
_cell.angle_alpha   90.00
_cell.angle_beta   90.00
_cell.angle_gamma   90.00
#
_symmetry.space_group_name_H-M   'P 1'
#
loop_
_entity.id
_entity.type
_entity.pdbx_description
1 polymer ?
#
loop_
_entity_poly.entity_id
_entity_poly.type
_entity_poly.pdbx_seq_one_letter_code
_entity_poly.pdbx_strand_id
1 'polypeptide(L)'
;DFDKWGVDIFKISEYSGSRPLTVAMYTIFQERDLLKSFKIPVNTFITYMMALEENYHSDVAYHNSIHAADVVQSTNVLLSTPALEAVFTDLEILAAMFASAIHDVDHPGVSNQFLINTNSELALMYNDSSVLENHHLAVGFKLLQEENCDIFQNLTKKQRQSLRKMVIDM
;
A
#
# COMPACT_ATOMS: atom_id res chain seq x y z
N ASP A 1 11.69 12.68 10.25
CA ASP A 1 12.54 11.89 9.34
C ASP A 1 11.76 11.11 8.30
N PHE A 2 10.43 10.97 8.40
CA PHE A 2 9.61 10.42 7.30
C PHE A 2 9.65 11.27 6.02
N ASP A 3 10.05 12.53 6.16
CA ASP A 3 10.29 13.53 5.12
C ASP A 3 11.68 13.44 4.47
N LYS A 4 12.57 12.56 4.96
CA LYS A 4 13.96 12.46 4.50
C LYS A 4 14.26 11.12 3.86
N TRP A 5 15.11 11.13 2.84
CA TRP A 5 15.64 9.90 2.25
C TRP A 5 16.52 9.14 3.26
N GLY A 6 16.45 7.81 3.25
CA GLY A 6 17.28 6.96 4.10
C GLY A 6 16.82 6.89 5.56
N VAL A 7 15.51 6.97 5.80
CA VAL A 7 14.96 6.63 7.12
C VAL A 7 15.31 5.17 7.46
N ASP A 8 15.64 4.91 8.72
CA ASP A 8 15.95 3.55 9.17
C ASP A 8 14.65 2.76 9.42
N ILE A 9 14.08 2.21 8.35
CA ILE A 9 12.80 1.49 8.39
C ILE A 9 12.87 0.22 9.27
N PHE A 10 14.07 -0.36 9.42
CA PHE A 10 14.30 -1.51 10.30
C PHE A 10 14.12 -1.14 11.77
N LYS A 11 14.66 0.01 12.21
CA LYS A 11 14.41 0.51 13.57
C LYS A 11 12.93 0.88 13.80
N ILE A 12 12.26 1.41 12.78
CA ILE A 12 10.80 1.66 12.86
C ILE A 12 10.07 0.33 13.09
N SER A 13 10.44 -0.74 12.38
CA SER A 13 9.88 -2.07 12.60
C SER A 13 10.11 -2.57 14.03
N GLU A 14 11.35 -2.43 14.55
CA GLU A 14 11.69 -2.81 15.93
C GLU A 14 10.84 -2.06 16.97
N TYR A 15 10.78 -0.73 16.88
CA TYR A 15 10.09 0.10 17.88
C TYR A 15 8.56 0.07 17.76
N SER A 16 8.02 -0.30 16.60
CA SER A 16 6.58 -0.45 16.38
C SER A 16 6.03 -1.82 16.79
N GLY A 17 6.90 -2.76 17.22
CA GLY A 17 6.49 -4.13 17.49
C GLY A 17 6.16 -4.91 16.21
N SER A 18 7.00 -4.77 15.19
CA SER A 18 6.82 -5.36 13.85
C SER A 18 5.57 -4.83 13.13
N ARG A 19 5.27 -3.54 13.28
CA ARG A 19 4.19 -2.83 12.58
C ARG A 19 4.67 -1.60 11.77
N PRO A 20 5.77 -1.71 11.00
CA PRO A 20 6.35 -0.56 10.31
C PRO A 20 5.41 0.04 9.26
N LEU A 21 4.62 -0.77 8.54
CA LEU A 21 3.74 -0.29 7.47
C LEU A 21 2.59 0.53 8.05
N THR A 22 1.97 0.03 9.13
CA THR A 22 0.89 0.75 9.81
C THR A 22 1.38 2.09 10.37
N VAL A 23 2.54 2.12 11.04
CA VAL A 23 3.11 3.34 11.60
C VAL A 23 3.50 4.33 10.51
N ALA A 24 4.20 3.88 9.46
CA ALA A 24 4.62 4.73 8.35
C ALA A 24 3.43 5.39 7.65
N MET A 25 2.42 4.58 7.29
CA MET A 25 1.21 5.07 6.64
C MET A 25 0.45 6.05 7.54
N TYR A 26 0.29 5.75 8.83
CA TYR A 26 -0.39 6.66 9.75
C TYR A 26 0.33 8.00 9.89
N THR A 27 1.66 7.98 10.06
CA THR A 27 2.46 9.20 10.16
C THR A 27 2.36 10.03 8.88
N ILE A 28 2.55 9.42 7.71
CA ILE A 28 2.50 10.13 6.43
C ILE A 28 1.10 10.70 6.15
N PHE A 29 0.03 9.96 6.46
CA PHE A 29 -1.34 10.44 6.27
C PHE A 29 -1.69 11.60 7.20
N GLN A 30 -1.10 11.66 8.40
CA GLN A 30 -1.21 12.81 9.30
C GLN A 30 -0.41 14.01 8.77
N GLU A 31 0.86 13.80 8.38
CA GLU A 31 1.74 14.87 7.87
C GLU A 31 1.19 15.52 6.59
N ARG A 32 0.53 14.74 5.73
CA ARG A 32 -0.11 15.22 4.50
C ARG A 32 -1.58 15.65 4.67
N ASP A 33 -2.12 15.64 5.88
CA ASP A 33 -3.53 15.95 6.16
C ASP A 33 -4.56 15.06 5.40
N LEU A 34 -4.15 13.90 4.87
CA LEU A 34 -4.98 13.05 4.00
C LEU A 34 -6.21 12.49 4.74
N LEU A 35 -6.08 12.15 6.02
CA LEU A 35 -7.21 11.68 6.84
C LEU A 35 -8.32 12.72 6.90
N LYS A 36 -7.94 13.99 7.02
CA LYS A 36 -8.87 15.11 7.09
C LYS A 36 -9.45 15.43 5.71
N SER A 37 -8.60 15.55 4.69
CA SER A 37 -8.99 15.89 3.32
C SER A 37 -9.99 14.89 2.74
N PHE A 38 -9.80 13.60 3.03
CA PHE A 38 -10.68 12.52 2.55
C PHE A 38 -11.67 11.99 3.59
N LYS A 39 -11.73 12.64 4.76
CA LYS A 39 -12.65 12.28 5.87
C LYS A 39 -12.54 10.81 6.27
N ILE A 40 -11.32 10.30 6.36
CA ILE A 40 -11.04 8.90 6.74
C ILE A 40 -11.08 8.83 8.26
N PRO A 41 -11.99 8.05 8.89
CA PRO A 41 -11.98 7.86 10.32
C PRO A 41 -10.68 7.16 10.75
N VAL A 42 -10.02 7.68 11.79
CA VAL A 42 -8.74 7.11 12.27
C VAL A 42 -8.86 5.64 12.61
N ASN A 43 -9.95 5.23 13.27
CA ASN A 43 -10.17 3.83 13.61
C ASN A 43 -10.27 2.95 12.35
N THR A 44 -11.02 3.37 11.33
CA THR A 44 -11.13 2.67 10.05
C THR A 44 -9.78 2.56 9.34
N PHE A 45 -8.98 3.64 9.39
CA PHE A 45 -7.62 3.64 8.82
C PHE A 45 -6.71 2.63 9.51
N ILE A 46 -6.65 2.64 10.84
CA ILE A 46 -5.81 1.71 11.60
C ILE A 46 -6.28 0.28 11.40
N THR A 47 -7.59 0.01 11.42
CA THR A 47 -8.13 -1.34 11.18
C THR A 47 -7.72 -1.86 9.80
N TYR A 48 -7.88 -1.06 8.73
CA TYR A 48 -7.44 -1.45 7.39
C TYR A 48 -5.92 -1.68 7.31
N MET A 49 -5.12 -0.77 7.87
CA MET A 49 -3.66 -0.89 7.80
C MET A 49 -3.14 -2.10 8.58
N MET A 50 -3.73 -2.43 9.72
CA MET A 50 -3.38 -3.64 10.47
C MET A 50 -3.73 -4.92 9.70
N ALA A 51 -4.92 -4.97 9.09
CA ALA A 51 -5.34 -6.09 8.25
C ALA A 51 -4.44 -6.23 7.02
N LEU A 52 -4.08 -5.13 6.36
CA LEU A 52 -3.15 -5.12 5.24
C LEU A 52 -1.77 -5.65 5.65
N GLU A 53 -1.23 -5.17 6.76
CA GLU A 53 0.08 -5.59 7.27
C GLU A 53 0.10 -7.06 7.70
N GLU A 54 -1.01 -7.60 8.20
CA GLU A 54 -1.17 -9.02 8.53
C GLU A 54 -1.18 -9.93 7.28
N ASN A 55 -1.49 -9.39 6.12
CA ASN A 55 -1.42 -10.11 4.83
C ASN A 55 -0.03 -10.02 4.18
N TYR A 56 0.96 -9.37 4.80
CA TYR A 56 2.36 -9.49 4.41
C TYR A 56 3.04 -10.61 5.21
N HIS A 57 3.65 -11.57 4.50
CA HIS A 57 4.13 -12.82 5.11
C HIS A 57 5.43 -12.60 5.87
N SER A 58 5.41 -12.82 7.19
CA SER A 58 6.58 -12.62 8.06
C SER A 58 7.73 -13.61 7.82
N ASP A 59 7.44 -14.76 7.20
CA ASP A 59 8.40 -15.78 6.81
C ASP A 59 9.03 -15.53 5.43
N VAL A 60 8.54 -14.53 4.68
CA VAL A 60 9.16 -14.05 3.44
C VAL A 60 10.23 -13.00 3.79
N ALA A 61 11.49 -13.30 3.44
CA ALA A 61 12.63 -12.51 3.89
C ALA A 61 12.67 -11.05 3.36
N TYR A 62 12.10 -10.78 2.17
CA TYR A 62 12.16 -9.47 1.52
C TYR A 62 10.79 -8.82 1.29
N HIS A 63 9.92 -9.44 0.47
CA HIS A 63 8.57 -8.91 0.14
C HIS A 63 7.59 -9.05 1.32
N ASN A 64 7.89 -8.37 2.41
CA ASN A 64 7.13 -8.32 3.66
C ASN A 64 6.76 -6.86 4.00
N SER A 65 6.13 -6.64 5.16
CA SER A 65 5.64 -5.32 5.54
C SER A 65 6.72 -4.27 5.74
N ILE A 66 7.98 -4.67 6.02
CA ILE A 66 9.11 -3.74 6.13
C ILE A 66 9.40 -3.14 4.75
N HIS A 67 9.47 -3.97 3.70
CA HIS A 67 9.65 -3.51 2.32
C HIS A 67 8.49 -2.62 1.87
N ALA A 68 7.24 -3.00 2.15
CA ALA A 68 6.09 -2.15 1.84
C ALA A 68 6.18 -0.78 2.54
N ALA A 69 6.60 -0.74 3.81
CA ALA A 69 6.77 0.50 4.56
C ALA A 69 7.89 1.38 3.96
N ASP A 70 8.99 0.77 3.51
CA ASP A 70 10.10 1.45 2.86
C ASP A 70 9.68 2.10 1.54
N VAL A 71 8.94 1.36 0.70
CA VAL A 71 8.41 1.87 -0.57
C VAL A 71 7.42 3.01 -0.31
N VAL A 72 6.49 2.87 0.64
CA VAL A 72 5.57 3.95 1.03
C VAL A 72 6.33 5.21 1.43
N GLN A 73 7.35 5.08 2.28
CA GLN A 73 8.12 6.23 2.76
C GLN A 73 8.96 6.86 1.64
N SER A 74 9.56 6.04 0.79
CA SER A 74 10.32 6.51 -0.38
C SER A 74 9.42 7.27 -1.36
N THR A 75 8.23 6.73 -1.68
CA THR A 75 7.24 7.42 -2.52
C THR A 75 6.81 8.74 -1.88
N ASN A 76 6.65 8.80 -0.55
CA ASN A 76 6.37 10.03 0.17
C ASN A 76 7.47 11.09 -0.03
N VAL A 77 8.73 10.71 0.04
CA VAL A 77 9.86 11.63 -0.20
C VAL A 77 9.88 12.10 -1.67
N LEU A 78 9.68 11.18 -2.62
CA LEU A 78 9.69 11.50 -4.05
C LEU A 78 8.57 12.48 -4.42
N LEU A 79 7.35 12.29 -3.90
CA LEU A 79 6.22 13.19 -4.12
C LEU A 79 6.44 14.60 -3.54
N SER A 80 7.39 14.77 -2.62
CA SER A 80 7.76 16.06 -2.02
C SER A 80 8.93 16.75 -2.75
N THR A 81 9.34 16.23 -3.91
CA THR A 81 10.39 16.86 -4.73
C THR A 81 9.94 18.26 -5.18
N PRO A 82 10.76 19.33 -5.03
CA PRO A 82 10.36 20.68 -5.42
C PRO A 82 9.94 20.83 -6.89
N ALA A 83 10.53 20.03 -7.80
CA ALA A 83 10.15 20.01 -9.21
C ALA A 83 8.73 19.45 -9.46
N LEU A 84 8.13 18.78 -8.48
CA LEU A 84 6.79 18.19 -8.52
C LEU A 84 5.79 18.96 -7.64
N GLU A 85 6.18 20.12 -7.09
CA GLU A 85 5.30 20.94 -6.27
C GLU A 85 4.05 21.34 -7.07
N ALA A 86 2.87 21.12 -6.46
CA ALA A 86 1.55 21.37 -7.05
C ALA A 86 1.28 20.67 -8.41
N VAL A 87 2.06 19.66 -8.80
CA VAL A 87 1.83 18.86 -10.01
C VAL A 87 0.68 17.87 -9.81
N PHE A 88 0.62 17.22 -8.65
CA PHE A 88 -0.36 16.19 -8.33
C PHE A 88 -1.47 16.72 -7.44
N THR A 89 -2.69 16.27 -7.71
CA THR A 89 -3.85 16.47 -6.85
C THR A 89 -3.75 15.60 -5.59
N ASP A 90 -4.50 15.96 -4.55
CA ASP A 90 -4.60 15.15 -3.33
C ASP A 90 -5.05 13.70 -3.63
N LEU A 91 -5.88 13.49 -4.66
CA LEU A 91 -6.39 12.16 -5.02
C LEU A 91 -5.29 11.31 -5.68
N GLU A 92 -4.42 11.92 -6.49
CA GLU A 92 -3.26 11.25 -7.09
C GLU A 92 -2.23 10.91 -6.01
N ILE A 93 -1.99 11.82 -5.05
CA ILE A 93 -1.13 11.56 -3.90
C ILE A 93 -1.69 10.40 -3.05
N LEU A 94 -3.00 10.43 -2.74
CA LEU A 94 -3.67 9.35 -2.02
C LEU A 94 -3.53 8.01 -2.76
N ALA A 95 -3.72 8.01 -4.07
CA ALA A 95 -3.58 6.81 -4.90
C ALA A 95 -2.13 6.28 -4.86
N ALA A 96 -1.13 7.14 -4.97
CA ALA A 96 0.28 6.72 -4.96
C ALA A 96 0.70 6.12 -3.61
N MET A 97 0.24 6.70 -2.50
CA MET A 97 0.48 6.15 -1.16
C MET A 97 -0.20 4.80 -0.98
N PHE A 98 -1.46 4.70 -1.41
CA PHE A 98 -2.21 3.44 -1.32
C PHE A 98 -1.61 2.34 -2.19
N ALA A 99 -1.27 2.64 -3.45
CA ALA A 99 -0.61 1.70 -4.36
C ALA A 99 0.70 1.19 -3.77
N SER A 100 1.55 2.09 -3.28
CA SER A 100 2.82 1.73 -2.61
C SER A 100 2.60 0.78 -1.42
N ALA A 101 1.55 1.00 -0.62
CA ALA A 101 1.28 0.16 0.54
C ALA A 101 0.80 -1.26 0.18
N ILE A 102 0.05 -1.41 -0.90
CA ILE A 102 -0.53 -2.71 -1.30
C ILE A 102 0.29 -3.46 -2.34
N HIS A 103 1.33 -2.86 -2.93
CA HIS A 103 1.93 -3.35 -4.18
C HIS A 103 2.49 -4.78 -4.13
N ASP A 104 2.83 -5.30 -2.95
CA ASP A 104 3.38 -6.64 -2.74
C ASP A 104 2.58 -7.45 -1.69
N VAL A 105 1.35 -7.05 -1.35
CA VAL A 105 0.57 -7.73 -0.31
C VAL A 105 0.31 -9.20 -0.70
N ASP A 106 0.45 -10.13 0.24
CA ASP A 106 0.28 -11.58 0.04
C ASP A 106 1.31 -12.20 -0.94
N HIS A 107 2.50 -11.59 -1.07
CA HIS A 107 3.58 -12.11 -1.92
C HIS A 107 4.17 -13.42 -1.35
N PRO A 108 4.21 -14.53 -2.13
CA PRO A 108 4.61 -15.87 -1.65
C PRO A 108 6.12 -16.12 -1.61
N GLY A 109 6.95 -15.07 -1.59
CA GLY A 109 8.42 -15.17 -1.67
C GLY A 109 9.03 -15.77 -2.96
N VAL A 110 8.25 -15.98 -4.02
CA VAL A 110 8.71 -16.53 -5.33
C VAL A 110 8.29 -15.63 -6.50
N SER A 111 8.97 -15.74 -7.65
CA SER A 111 8.68 -14.88 -8.81
C SER A 111 7.48 -15.36 -9.64
N ASN A 112 6.94 -14.46 -10.47
CA ASN A 112 5.94 -14.79 -11.50
C ASN A 112 6.37 -15.99 -12.36
N GLN A 113 7.64 -16.04 -12.79
CA GLN A 113 8.14 -17.15 -13.63
C GLN A 113 8.09 -18.49 -12.90
N PHE A 114 8.33 -18.51 -11.57
CA PHE A 114 8.20 -19.72 -10.77
C PHE A 114 6.74 -20.19 -10.74
N LEU A 115 5.80 -19.27 -10.48
CA LEU A 115 4.35 -19.56 -10.47
C LEU A 115 3.84 -20.11 -11.81
N ILE A 116 4.32 -19.57 -12.93
CA ILE A 116 4.00 -20.03 -14.29
C ILE A 116 4.59 -21.43 -14.52
N ASN A 117 5.89 -21.61 -14.25
CA ASN A 117 6.57 -22.89 -14.47
C ASN A 117 6.00 -24.03 -13.63
N THR A 118 5.35 -23.70 -12.51
CA THR A 118 4.73 -24.68 -11.59
C THR A 118 3.23 -24.87 -11.83
N ASN A 119 2.64 -24.19 -12.82
CA ASN A 119 1.18 -24.19 -13.06
C ASN A 119 0.38 -23.88 -11.78
N SER A 120 0.86 -22.91 -11.00
CA SER A 120 0.17 -22.50 -9.78
C SER A 120 -1.25 -21.98 -10.07
N GLU A 121 -2.14 -22.09 -9.08
CA GLU A 121 -3.51 -21.56 -9.18
C GLU A 121 -3.55 -20.07 -9.55
N LEU A 122 -2.60 -19.27 -9.04
CA LEU A 122 -2.48 -17.85 -9.38
C LEU A 122 -2.13 -17.65 -10.86
N ALA A 123 -1.18 -18.41 -11.39
CA ALA A 123 -0.78 -18.32 -12.79
C ALA A 123 -1.94 -18.69 -13.72
N LEU A 124 -2.70 -19.74 -13.37
CA LEU A 124 -3.91 -20.14 -14.09
C LEU A 124 -4.99 -19.06 -14.03
N MET A 125 -5.23 -18.47 -12.85
CA MET A 125 -6.24 -17.42 -12.66
C MET A 125 -5.93 -16.14 -13.44
N TYR A 126 -4.66 -15.74 -13.48
CA TYR A 126 -4.21 -14.50 -14.12
C TYR A 126 -3.61 -14.70 -15.52
N ASN A 127 -3.76 -15.89 -16.11
CA ASN A 127 -3.35 -16.21 -17.48
C ASN A 127 -1.88 -15.80 -17.76
N ASP A 128 -0.97 -16.18 -16.85
CA ASP A 128 0.47 -15.93 -16.91
C ASP A 128 0.90 -14.45 -17.06
N SER A 129 -0.03 -13.51 -16.90
CA SER A 129 0.18 -12.09 -17.18
C SER A 129 0.15 -11.29 -15.89
N SER A 130 1.30 -10.75 -15.47
CA SER A 130 1.44 -9.96 -14.22
C SER A 130 0.75 -10.65 -13.04
N VAL A 131 1.09 -11.93 -12.83
CA VAL A 131 0.35 -12.84 -11.96
C VAL A 131 0.28 -12.32 -10.53
N LEU A 132 1.43 -11.96 -9.97
CA LEU A 132 1.55 -11.41 -8.62
C LEU A 132 0.97 -10.01 -8.52
N GLU A 133 1.23 -9.14 -9.49
CA GLU A 133 0.77 -7.75 -9.43
C GLU A 133 -0.77 -7.67 -9.49
N ASN A 134 -1.41 -8.52 -10.30
CA ASN A 134 -2.88 -8.65 -10.27
C ASN A 134 -3.39 -9.20 -8.93
N HIS A 135 -2.65 -10.13 -8.32
CA HIS A 135 -2.99 -10.70 -7.02
C HIS A 135 -2.91 -9.65 -5.90
N HIS A 136 -1.83 -8.88 -5.85
CA HIS A 136 -1.62 -7.80 -4.89
C HIS A 136 -2.76 -6.77 -4.94
N LEU A 137 -3.15 -6.35 -6.14
CA LEU A 137 -4.32 -5.48 -6.35
C LEU A 137 -5.61 -6.13 -5.85
N ALA A 138 -5.85 -7.40 -6.19
CA ALA A 138 -7.06 -8.11 -5.79
C ALA A 138 -7.19 -8.20 -4.26
N VAL A 139 -6.12 -8.57 -3.57
CA VAL A 139 -6.07 -8.65 -2.10
C VAL A 139 -6.24 -7.26 -1.48
N GLY A 140 -5.42 -6.27 -1.87
CA GLY A 140 -5.44 -4.92 -1.29
C GLY A 140 -6.81 -4.25 -1.40
N PHE A 141 -7.51 -4.40 -2.53
CA PHE A 141 -8.88 -3.89 -2.70
C PHE A 141 -9.95 -4.74 -2.02
N LYS A 142 -9.75 -6.06 -1.88
CA LYS A 142 -10.70 -6.94 -1.19
C LYS A 142 -10.74 -6.64 0.31
N LEU A 143 -9.59 -6.35 0.93
CA LEU A 143 -9.51 -6.01 2.36
C LEU A 143 -10.35 -4.78 2.74
N LEU A 144 -10.60 -3.84 1.81
CA LEU A 144 -11.50 -2.70 2.05
C LEU A 144 -12.95 -3.11 2.34
N GLN A 145 -13.33 -4.35 2.02
CA GLN A 145 -14.69 -4.88 2.23
C GLN A 145 -14.84 -5.56 3.60
N GLU A 146 -13.77 -5.69 4.37
CA GLU A 146 -13.84 -6.19 5.75
C GLU A 146 -14.52 -5.18 6.69
N GLU A 147 -14.92 -5.65 7.88
CA GLU A 147 -15.58 -4.81 8.86
C GLU A 147 -14.68 -3.64 9.28
N ASN A 148 -15.19 -2.42 9.16
CA ASN A 148 -14.46 -1.19 9.50
C ASN A 148 -13.13 -1.01 8.72
N CYS A 149 -13.04 -1.50 7.49
CA CYS A 149 -11.84 -1.38 6.65
C CYS A 149 -11.98 -0.43 5.43
N ASP A 150 -13.18 0.06 5.09
CA ASP A 150 -13.35 0.94 3.92
C ASP A 150 -12.82 2.37 4.16
N ILE A 151 -11.50 2.56 4.06
CA ILE A 151 -10.87 3.88 4.17
C ILE A 151 -11.30 4.87 3.07
N PHE A 152 -11.99 4.39 2.04
CA PHE A 152 -12.53 5.20 0.94
C PHE A 152 -14.05 5.39 1.02
N GLN A 153 -14.68 5.04 2.16
CA GLN A 153 -16.14 5.11 2.33
C GLN A 153 -16.74 6.50 2.08
N ASN A 154 -15.96 7.56 2.34
CA ASN A 154 -16.40 8.96 2.21
C ASN A 154 -16.00 9.62 0.88
N LEU A 155 -15.31 8.89 -0.01
CA LEU A 155 -15.04 9.35 -1.37
C LEU A 155 -16.32 9.30 -2.21
N THR A 156 -16.48 10.27 -3.11
CA THR A 156 -17.54 10.19 -4.12
C THR A 156 -17.32 9.00 -5.06
N LYS A 157 -18.39 8.51 -5.69
CA LYS A 157 -18.29 7.41 -6.68
C LYS A 157 -17.25 7.69 -7.78
N LYS A 158 -17.19 8.92 -8.28
CA LYS A 158 -16.21 9.34 -9.29
C LYS A 158 -14.78 9.29 -8.75
N GLN A 159 -14.54 9.78 -7.54
CA GLN A 159 -13.22 9.69 -6.88
C GLN A 159 -12.79 8.25 -6.67
N ARG A 160 -13.68 7.36 -6.18
CA ARG A 160 -13.36 5.93 -6.02
C ARG A 160 -12.99 5.26 -7.33
N GLN A 161 -13.70 5.58 -8.42
CA GLN A 161 -13.39 5.06 -9.75
C GLN A 161 -12.04 5.57 -10.27
N SER A 162 -11.77 6.88 -10.15
CA SER A 162 -10.48 7.47 -10.55
C SER A 162 -9.33 6.91 -9.73
N LEU A 163 -9.46 6.85 -8.40
CA LEU A 163 -8.45 6.29 -7.50
C LEU A 163 -8.17 4.83 -7.86
N ARG A 164 -9.21 4.00 -8.01
CA ARG A 164 -9.04 2.60 -8.39
C ARG A 164 -8.28 2.45 -9.69
N LYS A 165 -8.60 3.25 -10.70
CA LYS A 165 -7.89 3.20 -11.98
C LYS A 165 -6.41 3.57 -11.81
N MET A 166 -6.11 4.68 -11.13
CA MET A 166 -4.72 5.12 -10.93
C MET A 166 -3.90 4.07 -10.17
N VAL A 167 -4.47 3.47 -9.13
CA VAL A 167 -3.81 2.42 -8.34
C VAL A 167 -3.54 1.16 -9.16
N ILE A 168 -4.42 0.80 -10.09
CA ILE A 168 -4.20 -0.36 -10.98
C ILE A 168 -3.14 -0.05 -12.05
N ASP A 169 -3.04 1.22 -12.48
CA ASP A 169 -2.08 1.65 -13.50
C ASP A 169 -0.65 1.83 -12.94
N MET A 170 -0.51 2.08 -11.63
CA MET A 170 0.79 2.22 -10.92
C MET A 170 1.35 0.86 -10.52
#